data_AF-A0A379AJ41-F1
#
_entry.id   AF-A0A379AJ41-F1
#
_cell.length_a   1.000
_cell.length_b   1.000
_cell.length_c   1.000
_cell.angle_alpha   90.00
_cell.angle_beta   90.00
_cell.angle_gamma   90.00
#
_symmetry.space_group_name_H-M   'P 1'
#
loop_
_entity.id
_entity.type
_entity.pdbx_description
1 polymer ?
#
loop_
_entity_poly.entity_id
_entity_poly.type
_entity_poly.pdbx_seq_one_letter_code
_entity_poly.pdbx_strand_id
1 'polypeptide(L)'
;MMKVALGQFAVSREWQENARICLDLMQRAAEGGADLLVLPEGVLARDIADPDLVLKAAQPLDGPFLSQLLAASKHTALTTMMSIHVPHRGAKSAQRAGSDPQR
;
A
#
# COMPACT_ATOMS: atom_id res chain seq x y z
N MET A 1 -24.04 0.10 -16.77
CA MET A 1 -23.76 1.15 -15.77
C MET A 1 -22.58 0.66 -14.94
N MET A 2 -21.57 1.50 -14.69
CA MET A 2 -20.39 1.11 -13.90
C MET A 2 -20.68 1.23 -12.40
N LYS A 3 -20.34 0.21 -11.61
CA LYS A 3 -20.45 0.21 -10.15
C LYS A 3 -19.09 0.43 -9.49
N VAL A 4 -19.01 1.42 -8.61
CA VAL A 4 -17.76 1.80 -7.93
C VAL A 4 -17.89 1.53 -6.43
N ALA A 5 -16.88 0.89 -5.85
CA ALA A 5 -16.70 0.73 -4.42
C ALA A 5 -15.59 1.68 -3.91
N LEU A 6 -15.82 2.28 -2.74
CA LEU A 6 -14.83 3.10 -2.04
C LEU A 6 -14.36 2.32 -0.81
N GLY A 7 -13.08 1.96 -0.78
CA GLY A 7 -12.46 1.32 0.38
C GLY A 7 -11.88 2.37 1.31
N GLN A 8 -12.23 2.30 2.59
CA GLN A 8 -11.71 3.20 3.62
C GLN A 8 -11.19 2.39 4.79
N PHE A 9 -9.93 2.63 5.16
CA PHE A 9 -9.31 2.05 6.34
C PHE A 9 -8.21 2.98 6.87
N ALA A 10 -7.85 2.83 8.15
CA ALA A 10 -6.70 3.50 8.72
C ALA A 10 -5.43 2.73 8.35
N VAL A 11 -4.50 3.38 7.64
CA VAL A 11 -3.24 2.77 7.23
C VAL A 11 -2.37 2.51 8.48
N SER A 12 -2.04 1.24 8.70
CA SER A 12 -1.17 0.75 9.76
C SER A 12 0.31 0.98 9.42
N ARG A 13 1.15 0.80 10.44
CA ARG A 13 2.61 0.78 10.33
C ARG A 13 3.11 -0.49 9.62
N GLU A 14 2.40 -1.59 9.85
CA GLU A 14 2.75 -2.91 9.35
C GLU A 14 2.12 -3.13 7.97
N TRP A 15 2.95 -3.20 6.94
CA TRP A 15 2.46 -3.29 5.56
C TRP A 15 1.66 -4.59 5.30
N GLN A 16 1.94 -5.66 6.04
CA GLN A 16 1.24 -6.93 5.97
C GLN A 16 -0.22 -6.79 6.40
N GLU A 17 -0.47 -5.99 7.44
CA GLU A 17 -1.82 -5.69 7.90
C GLU A 17 -2.60 -4.91 6.84
N ASN A 18 -1.96 -3.89 6.26
CA ASN A 18 -2.56 -3.09 5.19
C ASN A 18 -2.84 -3.93 3.94
N ALA A 19 -1.93 -4.82 3.55
CA ALA A 19 -2.12 -5.73 2.43
C ALA A 19 -3.33 -6.66 2.69
N ARG A 20 -3.43 -7.22 3.90
CA ARG A 20 -4.58 -8.05 4.29
C ARG A 20 -5.91 -7.27 4.19
N ILE A 21 -5.93 -6.02 4.65
CA ILE A 21 -7.13 -5.17 4.55
C ILE A 21 -7.47 -4.85 3.08
N CYS A 22 -6.47 -4.54 2.25
CA CYS A 22 -6.69 -4.29 0.83
C CYS A 22 -7.27 -5.52 0.11
N LEU A 23 -6.75 -6.72 0.42
CA LEU A 23 -7.26 -7.98 -0.12
C LEU A 23 -8.71 -8.26 0.29
N ASP A 24 -9.06 -8.02 1.57
CA ASP A 24 -10.44 -8.12 2.05
C ASP A 24 -11.38 -7.16 1.31
N LEU A 25 -10.96 -5.90 1.14
CA LEU A 25 -11.74 -4.90 0.42
C LEU A 25 -11.90 -5.25 -1.08
N MET A 26 -10.87 -5.80 -1.72
CA MET A 26 -10.94 -6.30 -3.09
C MET A 26 -11.96 -7.44 -3.21
N GLN A 27 -11.90 -8.42 -2.29
CA GLN A 27 -12.85 -9.53 -2.28
C GLN A 27 -14.29 -9.02 -2.10
N ARG A 28 -14.53 -8.17 -1.10
CA ARG A 28 -15.86 -7.61 -0.83
C ARG A 28 -16.39 -6.76 -1.98
N ALA A 29 -15.53 -5.99 -2.65
CA ALA A 29 -15.93 -5.21 -3.82
C ALA A 29 -16.32 -6.11 -5.00
N ALA A 30 -15.56 -7.19 -5.24
CA ALA A 30 -15.87 -8.16 -6.27
C ALA A 30 -17.18 -8.93 -5.97
N GLU A 31 -17.38 -9.40 -4.73
CA GLU A 31 -18.63 -10.03 -4.28
C GLU A 31 -19.82 -9.07 -4.36
N GLY A 32 -19.58 -7.78 -4.11
CA GLY A 32 -20.54 -6.71 -4.29
C GLY A 32 -20.84 -6.35 -5.75
N GLY A 33 -20.18 -6.96 -6.73
CA GLY A 33 -20.35 -6.68 -8.16
C GLY A 33 -19.84 -5.31 -8.60
N ALA A 34 -18.81 -4.77 -7.93
CA ALA A 34 -18.16 -3.53 -8.36
C ALA A 34 -17.21 -3.80 -9.55
N ASP A 35 -17.16 -2.84 -10.47
CA ASP A 35 -16.20 -2.83 -11.58
C ASP A 35 -14.88 -2.15 -11.19
N LEU A 36 -14.94 -1.20 -10.23
CA LEU A 36 -13.81 -0.42 -9.74
C LEU A 36 -13.84 -0.32 -8.21
N LEU A 37 -12.72 -0.64 -7.56
CA LEU A 37 -12.44 -0.33 -6.17
C LEU A 37 -11.40 0.80 -6.10
N VAL A 38 -11.76 1.89 -5.43
CA VAL A 38 -10.82 2.98 -5.11
C VAL A 38 -10.43 2.87 -3.64
N LEU A 39 -9.14 2.64 -3.39
CA LEU A 39 -8.52 2.63 -2.07
C LEU A 39 -7.90 4.00 -1.76
N PRO A 40 -7.57 4.28 -0.49
CA PRO A 40 -6.94 5.53 -0.10
C PRO A 40 -5.57 5.76 -0.75
N GLU A 41 -5.02 6.97 -0.56
CA GLU A 41 -3.64 7.28 -0.92
C GLU A 41 -2.66 6.69 0.11
N GLY A 42 -1.53 6.15 -0.35
CA GLY A 42 -0.41 5.74 0.51
C GLY A 42 -0.74 4.52 1.36
N VAL A 43 -1.35 3.49 0.77
CA VAL A 43 -1.86 2.31 1.49
C VAL A 43 -0.79 1.36 2.04
N LEU A 44 0.49 1.57 1.68
CA LEU A 44 1.55 0.62 1.99
C LEU A 44 1.84 0.57 3.50
N ALA A 45 2.25 1.68 4.08
CA ALA A 45 2.51 1.82 5.51
C ALA A 45 2.61 3.30 5.87
N ARG A 46 2.08 3.68 7.04
CA ARG A 46 2.17 5.05 7.55
C ARG A 46 2.18 5.07 9.07
N ASP A 47 2.91 6.02 9.63
CA ASP A 47 2.87 6.37 11.05
C ASP A 47 3.05 7.89 11.17
N ILE A 48 2.19 8.53 11.95
CA ILE A 48 2.30 9.98 12.22
C ILE A 48 3.47 10.25 13.18
N ALA A 49 3.82 9.30 14.05
CA ALA A 49 4.94 9.44 14.97
C ALA A 49 6.31 9.18 14.32
N ASP A 50 6.36 8.52 13.15
CA ASP A 50 7.58 8.31 12.35
C ASP A 50 7.34 8.72 10.88
N PRO A 51 7.52 10.02 10.56
CA PRO A 51 7.35 10.53 9.19
C PRO A 51 8.25 9.84 8.16
N ASP A 52 9.42 9.33 8.58
CA ASP A 52 10.35 8.63 7.71
C ASP A 52 9.91 7.19 7.41
N LEU A 53 8.88 6.67 8.08
CA LEU A 53 8.38 5.32 7.85
C LEU A 53 7.99 5.10 6.38
N VAL A 54 7.45 6.11 5.72
CA VAL A 54 7.11 6.05 4.30
C VAL A 54 8.33 5.72 3.43
N LEU A 55 9.49 6.30 3.75
CA LEU A 55 10.74 6.04 3.04
C LEU A 55 11.31 4.66 3.39
N LYS A 56 11.27 4.28 4.67
CA LYS A 56 11.79 3.00 5.18
C LYS A 56 10.99 1.81 4.68
N ALA A 57 9.67 1.98 4.57
CA ALA A 57 8.73 0.95 4.17
C ALA A 57 8.52 0.87 2.66
N ALA A 58 8.99 1.84 1.87
CA ALA A 58 8.82 1.85 0.42
C ALA A 58 9.30 0.53 -0.21
N GLN A 59 8.46 -0.08 -1.05
CA GLN A 59 8.77 -1.33 -1.73
C GLN A 59 8.78 -1.12 -3.25
N PRO A 60 9.61 -1.86 -4.01
CA PRO A 60 9.56 -1.80 -5.46
C PRO A 60 8.21 -2.34 -5.97
N LEU A 61 7.89 -2.08 -7.24
CA LEU A 61 6.61 -2.51 -7.84
C LEU A 61 6.45 -4.03 -7.93
N ASP A 62 7.56 -4.78 -7.94
CA ASP A 62 7.61 -6.24 -7.82
C ASP A 62 7.80 -6.71 -6.37
N GLY A 63 7.67 -5.80 -5.41
CA GLY A 63 7.78 -6.08 -3.98
C GLY A 63 6.60 -6.89 -3.41
N PRO A 64 6.72 -7.35 -2.15
CA PRO A 64 5.76 -8.29 -1.57
C PRO A 64 4.37 -7.71 -1.35
N PHE A 65 4.23 -6.41 -1.10
CA PHE A 65 2.91 -5.75 -0.99
C PHE A 65 2.15 -5.85 -2.32
N LEU A 66 2.72 -5.30 -3.41
CA LEU A 66 2.02 -5.23 -4.69
C LEU A 66 1.87 -6.62 -5.35
N SER A 67 2.84 -7.52 -5.17
CA SER A 67 2.77 -8.88 -5.70
C SER A 67 1.57 -9.68 -5.16
N GLN A 68 1.20 -9.48 -3.89
CA GLN A 68 0.02 -10.14 -3.29
C GLN A 68 -1.28 -9.60 -3.88
N LEU A 69 -1.41 -8.27 -4.02
CA LEU A 69 -2.59 -7.65 -4.61
C LEU A 69 -2.72 -8.01 -6.10
N LEU A 70 -1.60 -8.05 -6.84
CA LEU A 70 -1.57 -8.50 -8.24
C LEU A 70 -1.95 -9.97 -8.39
N ALA A 71 -1.56 -10.84 -7.45
CA ALA A 71 -1.99 -12.22 -7.46
C ALA A 71 -3.52 -12.32 -7.28
N ALA A 72 -4.07 -11.59 -6.30
CA ALA A 72 -5.51 -11.57 -6.05
C ALA A 72 -6.31 -10.99 -7.23
N SER A 73 -5.81 -9.91 -7.86
CA SER A 73 -6.52 -9.24 -8.95
C SER A 73 -6.75 -10.16 -10.15
N LYS A 74 -5.87 -11.14 -10.40
CA LYS A 74 -6.00 -12.10 -11.50
C LYS A 74 -7.24 -13.01 -11.39
N HIS A 75 -7.82 -13.12 -10.21
CA HIS A 75 -8.97 -13.98 -9.94
C HIS A 75 -10.32 -13.27 -10.07
N THR A 76 -10.32 -11.97 -10.41
CA THR A 76 -11.53 -11.16 -10.51
C THR A 76 -11.45 -10.21 -11.72
N ALA A 77 -12.59 -9.70 -12.19
CA ALA A 77 -12.62 -8.63 -13.20
C ALA A 77 -12.53 -7.22 -12.57
N LEU A 78 -12.39 -7.13 -11.24
CA LEU A 78 -12.34 -5.87 -10.50
C LEU A 78 -11.07 -5.07 -10.86
N THR A 79 -11.25 -3.81 -11.24
CA THR A 79 -10.14 -2.85 -11.31
C THR A 79 -9.90 -2.29 -9.90
N THR A 80 -8.65 -2.31 -9.43
CA THR A 80 -8.29 -1.71 -8.12
C THR A 80 -7.36 -0.52 -8.33
N MET A 81 -7.72 0.64 -7.77
CA MET A 81 -6.94 1.87 -7.80
C MET A 81 -6.45 2.22 -6.40
N MET A 82 -5.16 2.49 -6.27
CA MET A 82 -4.49 2.85 -5.03
C MET A 82 -3.17 3.57 -5.34
N SER A 83 -2.54 4.17 -4.33
CA SER A 83 -1.16 4.64 -4.45
C SER A 83 -0.25 4.02 -3.39
N ILE A 84 1.00 3.77 -3.77
CA ILE A 84 2.06 3.28 -2.90
C ILE A 84 3.33 4.10 -3.13
N HIS A 85 4.16 4.20 -2.10
CA HIS A 85 5.50 4.77 -2.23
C HIS A 85 6.47 3.71 -2.73
N VAL A 86 7.17 4.02 -3.82
CA VAL A 86 8.19 3.15 -4.42
C VAL A 86 9.58 3.77 -4.26
N PRO A 87 10.63 2.96 -4.05
CA PRO A 87 12.00 3.46 -4.01
C PRO A 87 12.37 4.16 -5.32
N HIS A 88 12.94 5.35 -5.24
CA HIS A 88 13.50 6.04 -6.41
C HIS A 88 14.81 5.36 -6.82
N ARG A 89 14.93 4.88 -8.07
CA ARG A 89 16.19 4.34 -8.60
C ARG A 89 17.25 5.43 -8.60
N GLY A 90 18.15 5.41 -7.61
CA GLY A 90 19.24 6.38 -7.44
C GLY A 90 19.26 7.06 -6.06
N ALA A 91 18.18 6.99 -5.29
CA ALA A 91 18.24 7.37 -3.89
C ALA A 91 18.95 6.24 -3.13
N LYS A 92 20.18 6.49 -2.65
CA LYS A 92 20.75 5.67 -1.58
C LYS A 92 19.68 5.58 -0.49
N SER A 93 19.36 4.36 -0.04
CA SER A 93 18.65 4.19 1.22
C SER A 93 19.30 5.14 2.22
N ALA A 94 18.51 6.07 2.77
CA ALA A 94 19.01 7.03 3.73
C ALA A 94 19.26 6.27 5.04
N GLN A 95 20.31 5.47 5.05
CA GLN A 95 20.98 5.01 6.23
C GLN A 95 21.74 6.24 6.74
N ARG A 96 21.01 7.19 7.35
CA ARG A 96 21.64 8.13 8.28
C ARG A 96 22.01 7.31 9.51
N ALA A 97 23.15 6.64 9.40
CA ALA A 97 23.90 6.15 10.53
C ALA A 97 24.32 7.36 11.38
N GLY A 98 23.98 7.33 12.67
CA GLY A 98 24.64 8.09 13.74
C GLY A 98 24.36 9.59 13.75
N SER A 99 23.34 10.01 14.50
CA SER A 99 23.46 11.25 15.28
C SER A 99 24.43 10.97 16.43
N ASP A 100 25.69 11.37 16.25
CA ASP A 100 26.66 11.55 17.32
C ASP A 100 26.14 12.64 18.27
N PRO A 101 25.80 12.32 19.54
CA PRO A 101 25.27 13.29 20.46
C PRO A 101 26.34 13.69 21.47
N GLN A 102 27.47 14.29 21.06
CA GLN A 102 28.28 15.21 21.90
C GLN A 102 29.07 16.21 21.04
N ARG A 103 28.42 17.34 20.71
CA ARG A 103 29.06 18.63 20.47
C ARG A 103 28.24 19.72 21.17
#